data_AF-A0A0W8DT61-F1
#
_entry.id   AF-A0A0W8DT61-F1
#
_cell.length_a   1.000
_cell.length_b   1.000
_cell.length_c   1.000
_cell.angle_alpha   90.00
_cell.angle_beta   90.00
_cell.angle_gamma   90.00
#
_symmetry.space_group_name_H-M   'P 1'
#
loop_
_entity.id
_entity.type
_entity.pdbx_description
1 polymer ?
#
loop_
_entity_poly.entity_id
_entity_poly.type
_entity_poly.pdbx_seq_one_letter_code
_entity_poly.pdbx_strand_id
1 'polypeptide(L)'
;MMPLDLGAKGTCQIGGNVATNAGGLRLLRYGSLHGTVLGIEAVLADGTVIDCLSTMRKDNTGYDLKQLFIGSEGTLGVVTKVSILTPPRSSSKNVALLACEDFASVQKAFVEAKKHLGEVLSAVEFMDRQSLDMVLSQQDWTKDPLETPSPYYVLIETSGSNANHDMEKLNEYLEGVMGSGVVVDGTVAQDEAQARKLFLIREDITVALAARGYVYKYDVSLPIEQYYKIAEETRERLAPTDAKVVCYGHIGDCNVHLNISTLKYDEQVFNALEPFVFEWTSKYRGSISAEHGIGTHKPEYLHMSKSDNAIKLMQQMKHMMDPKGILNPYKVLPEAK
;
A
#
# COMPACT_ATOMS: atom_id res chain seq x y z
N MET A 1 -18.90 7.40 0.63
CA MET A 1 -18.04 6.32 0.07
C MET A 1 -17.07 5.88 1.17
N MET A 2 -16.43 4.71 1.07
CA MET A 2 -15.45 4.29 2.09
C MET A 2 -14.18 5.14 2.02
N PRO A 3 -13.52 5.44 3.15
CA PRO A 3 -12.26 6.19 3.17
C PRO A 3 -11.05 5.37 2.67
N LEU A 4 -11.18 4.05 2.59
CA LEU A 4 -10.18 3.14 2.04
C LEU A 4 -10.73 2.38 0.83
N ASP A 5 -9.83 1.92 -0.04
CA ASP A 5 -10.12 1.04 -1.17
C ASP A 5 -8.85 0.23 -1.51
N LEU A 6 -8.99 -1.06 -1.77
CA LEU A 6 -7.86 -1.99 -1.94
C LEU A 6 -8.25 -3.17 -2.83
N GLY A 7 -7.27 -3.82 -3.48
CA GLY A 7 -7.54 -4.88 -4.48
C GLY A 7 -8.40 -6.04 -3.96
N ALA A 8 -8.30 -6.38 -2.67
CA ALA A 8 -9.12 -7.40 -2.02
C ALA A 8 -10.55 -6.96 -1.63
N LYS A 9 -11.06 -5.81 -2.12
CA LYS A 9 -12.38 -5.23 -1.75
C LYS A 9 -13.56 -6.20 -1.94
N GLY A 10 -13.44 -7.20 -2.81
CA GLY A 10 -14.47 -8.22 -3.04
C GLY A 10 -14.57 -9.29 -1.94
N THR A 11 -13.58 -9.39 -1.04
CA THR A 11 -13.47 -10.47 -0.05
C THR A 11 -13.04 -10.00 1.34
N CYS A 12 -12.28 -8.90 1.46
CA CYS A 12 -11.83 -8.39 2.75
C CYS A 12 -13.02 -7.94 3.63
N GLN A 13 -12.89 -8.16 4.94
CA GLN A 13 -13.87 -7.69 5.91
C GLN A 13 -13.38 -6.43 6.60
N ILE A 14 -14.30 -5.52 6.98
CA ILE A 14 -13.92 -4.25 7.63
C ILE A 14 -13.20 -4.47 8.97
N GLY A 15 -13.57 -5.50 9.74
CA GLY A 15 -12.84 -5.87 10.96
C GLY A 15 -11.40 -6.32 10.69
N GLY A 16 -11.18 -7.03 9.58
CA GLY A 16 -9.84 -7.40 9.10
C GLY A 16 -9.02 -6.17 8.72
N ASN A 17 -9.61 -5.26 7.91
CA ASN A 17 -8.95 -4.01 7.53
C ASN A 17 -8.53 -3.18 8.75
N VAL A 18 -9.40 -3.09 9.76
CA VAL A 18 -9.08 -2.42 11.03
C VAL A 18 -7.96 -3.16 11.77
N ALA A 19 -8.07 -4.47 11.93
CA ALA A 19 -7.08 -5.27 12.65
C ALA A 19 -5.69 -5.21 12.00
N THR A 20 -5.59 -5.04 10.68
CA THR A 20 -4.31 -4.88 9.97
C THR A 20 -3.91 -3.43 9.73
N ASN A 21 -4.74 -2.45 10.11
CA ASN A 21 -4.59 -1.03 9.75
C ASN A 21 -4.34 -0.85 8.23
N ALA A 22 -5.19 -1.48 7.41
CA ALA A 22 -5.05 -1.47 5.96
C ALA A 22 -4.98 -0.04 5.39
N GLY A 23 -4.04 0.16 4.45
CA GLY A 23 -3.89 1.41 3.70
C GLY A 23 -4.68 1.38 2.39
N GLY A 24 -4.00 1.03 1.30
CA GLY A 24 -4.56 0.96 -0.04
C GLY A 24 -4.61 2.29 -0.81
N LEU A 25 -5.27 2.24 -1.97
CA LEU A 25 -5.15 3.20 -3.09
C LEU A 25 -5.55 4.65 -2.77
N ARG A 26 -6.28 4.87 -1.67
CA ARG A 26 -6.83 6.19 -1.30
C ARG A 26 -6.27 6.74 0.00
N LEU A 27 -5.26 6.09 0.58
CA LEU A 27 -4.62 6.53 1.81
C LEU A 27 -4.06 7.95 1.68
N LEU A 28 -3.49 8.30 0.52
CA LEU A 28 -3.00 9.65 0.22
C LEU A 28 -4.04 10.75 0.51
N ARG A 29 -5.33 10.47 0.27
CA ARG A 29 -6.39 11.46 0.41
C ARG A 29 -7.14 11.42 1.73
N TYR A 30 -7.47 10.22 2.20
CA TYR A 30 -8.34 10.06 3.38
C TYR A 30 -7.57 9.64 4.63
N GLY A 31 -6.28 9.33 4.50
CA GLY A 31 -5.41 8.97 5.60
C GLY A 31 -5.65 7.57 6.16
N SER A 32 -5.00 7.30 7.28
CA SER A 32 -5.05 6.00 7.97
C SER A 32 -6.39 5.73 8.67
N LEU A 33 -6.69 4.45 8.87
CA LEU A 33 -7.78 4.00 9.73
C LEU A 33 -7.66 4.51 11.17
N HIS A 34 -6.45 4.80 11.68
CA HIS A 34 -6.25 5.46 12.97
C HIS A 34 -6.99 6.81 13.08
N GLY A 35 -7.19 7.52 11.95
CA GLY A 35 -7.92 8.78 11.90
C GLY A 35 -9.38 8.67 11.46
N THR A 36 -9.70 7.70 10.59
CA THR A 36 -11.05 7.59 10.00
C THR A 36 -11.99 6.66 10.76
N VAL A 37 -11.47 5.72 11.56
CA VAL A 37 -12.27 4.96 12.52
C VAL A 37 -12.63 5.86 13.70
N LEU A 38 -13.92 6.04 13.95
CA LEU A 38 -14.44 6.86 15.04
C LEU A 38 -14.57 6.05 16.34
N GLY A 39 -14.90 4.76 16.21
CA GLY A 39 -15.11 3.88 17.35
C GLY A 39 -15.13 2.42 16.96
N ILE A 40 -14.93 1.54 17.95
CA ILE A 40 -14.98 0.10 17.78
C ILE A 40 -15.68 -0.56 18.97
N GLU A 41 -16.24 -1.74 18.74
CA GLU A 41 -16.51 -2.72 19.80
C GLU A 41 -15.51 -3.85 19.63
N ALA A 42 -14.88 -4.29 20.73
CA ALA A 42 -13.96 -5.41 20.72
C ALA A 42 -14.19 -6.35 21.91
N VAL A 43 -13.96 -7.65 21.70
CA VAL A 43 -14.04 -8.68 22.74
C VAL A 43 -12.63 -9.13 23.12
N LEU A 44 -12.29 -9.03 24.40
CA LEU A 44 -10.99 -9.46 24.93
C LEU A 44 -10.90 -10.98 25.10
N ALA A 45 -9.70 -11.47 25.43
CA ALA A 45 -9.42 -12.89 25.62
C ALA A 45 -10.27 -13.56 26.72
N ASP A 46 -10.66 -12.80 27.74
CA ASP A 46 -11.50 -13.27 28.85
C ASP A 46 -13.01 -13.13 28.58
N GLY A 47 -13.40 -12.66 27.39
CA GLY A 47 -14.79 -12.41 27.01
C GLY A 47 -15.31 -11.03 27.38
N THR A 48 -14.52 -10.18 28.04
CA THR A 48 -14.91 -8.80 28.35
C THR A 48 -15.18 -8.02 27.06
N VAL A 49 -16.33 -7.33 26.99
CA VAL A 49 -16.66 -6.44 25.86
C VAL A 49 -16.16 -5.04 26.17
N ILE A 50 -15.27 -4.54 25.34
CA ILE A 50 -14.81 -3.14 25.35
C ILE A 50 -15.65 -2.36 24.36
N ASP A 51 -16.60 -1.60 24.90
CA ASP A 51 -17.43 -0.68 24.11
C ASP A 51 -16.73 0.68 24.00
N CYS A 52 -16.06 0.89 22.86
CA CYS A 52 -15.54 2.18 22.43
C CYS A 52 -16.25 2.63 21.14
N LEU A 53 -17.51 2.24 20.95
CA LEU A 53 -18.25 2.43 19.70
C LEU A 53 -18.82 3.85 19.59
N SER A 54 -17.93 4.85 19.65
CA SER A 54 -18.31 6.25 19.43
C SER A 54 -18.61 6.52 17.96
N THR A 55 -19.59 7.40 17.73
CA THR A 55 -19.89 7.99 16.41
C THR A 55 -19.52 9.48 16.37
N MET A 56 -18.92 9.99 17.44
CA MET A 56 -18.54 11.39 17.54
C MET A 56 -17.25 11.65 16.76
N ARG A 57 -17.21 12.78 16.04
CA ARG A 57 -16.00 13.20 15.32
C ARG A 57 -14.88 13.66 16.27
N LYS A 58 -15.24 14.06 17.50
CA LYS A 58 -14.32 14.55 18.52
C LYS A 58 -14.78 14.06 19.88
N ASP A 59 -13.90 13.38 20.59
CA ASP A 59 -14.14 12.87 21.93
C ASP A 59 -12.79 12.70 22.63
N ASN A 60 -12.55 13.49 23.67
CA ASN A 60 -11.28 13.53 24.42
C ASN A 60 -11.49 13.11 25.88
N THR A 61 -12.41 12.18 26.14
CA THR A 61 -12.78 11.73 27.49
C THR A 61 -11.90 10.58 28.01
N GLY A 62 -10.58 10.78 28.01
CA GLY A 62 -9.60 9.80 28.49
C GLY A 62 -8.69 9.29 27.38
N TYR A 63 -8.18 8.06 27.53
CA TYR A 63 -7.31 7.42 26.53
C TYR A 63 -8.11 6.94 25.31
N ASP A 64 -7.51 7.06 24.13
CA ASP A 64 -8.13 6.61 22.89
C ASP A 64 -7.93 5.10 22.68
N LEU A 65 -8.64 4.29 23.50
CA LEU A 65 -8.42 2.83 23.58
C LEU A 65 -8.63 2.09 22.26
N LYS A 66 -9.48 2.61 21.35
CA LYS A 66 -9.70 1.99 20.05
C LYS A 66 -8.40 1.84 19.25
N GLN A 67 -7.45 2.75 19.45
CA GLN A 67 -6.17 2.77 18.73
C GLN A 67 -5.33 1.53 19.00
N LEU A 68 -5.49 0.89 20.17
CA LEU A 68 -4.77 -0.33 20.50
C LEU A 68 -5.20 -1.52 19.63
N PHE A 69 -6.44 -1.53 19.14
CA PHE A 69 -6.96 -2.64 18.33
C PHE A 69 -6.72 -2.45 16.84
N ILE A 70 -6.61 -1.21 16.37
CA ILE A 70 -6.28 -0.87 14.98
C ILE A 70 -4.81 -1.26 14.74
N GLY A 71 -4.56 -2.20 13.83
CA GLY A 71 -3.22 -2.74 13.58
C GLY A 71 -2.73 -3.80 14.59
N SER A 72 -3.59 -4.28 15.48
CA SER A 72 -3.25 -5.32 16.47
C SER A 72 -3.21 -6.74 15.91
N GLU A 73 -3.70 -6.93 14.70
CA GLU A 73 -3.86 -8.22 14.02
C GLU A 73 -4.59 -9.27 14.87
N GLY A 74 -5.56 -8.83 15.68
CA GLY A 74 -6.38 -9.69 16.54
C GLY A 74 -5.64 -10.25 17.76
N THR A 75 -4.43 -9.77 18.06
CA THR A 75 -3.64 -10.25 19.21
C THR A 75 -4.08 -9.63 20.53
N LEU A 76 -4.80 -8.51 20.52
CA LEU A 76 -5.25 -7.80 21.73
C LEU A 76 -6.77 -7.93 21.98
N GLY A 77 -7.52 -8.44 21.01
CA GLY A 77 -8.96 -8.62 21.07
C GLY A 77 -9.55 -8.83 19.68
N VAL A 78 -10.80 -9.27 19.63
CA VAL A 78 -11.55 -9.48 18.38
C VAL A 78 -12.48 -8.30 18.15
N VAL A 79 -12.25 -7.52 17.09
CA VAL A 79 -13.12 -6.41 16.69
C VAL A 79 -14.45 -6.97 16.16
N THR A 80 -15.56 -6.58 16.76
CA THR A 80 -16.92 -7.04 16.41
C THR A 80 -17.76 -5.98 15.73
N LYS A 81 -17.54 -4.70 16.01
CA LYS A 81 -18.23 -3.57 15.36
C LYS A 81 -17.25 -2.44 15.08
N VAL A 82 -17.52 -1.69 14.01
CA VAL A 82 -16.71 -0.54 13.59
C VAL A 82 -17.64 0.63 13.26
N SER A 83 -17.35 1.79 13.84
CA SER A 83 -17.90 3.09 13.47
C SER A 83 -16.82 3.83 12.68
N ILE A 84 -17.13 4.22 11.43
CA ILE A 84 -16.15 4.79 10.51
C ILE A 84 -16.71 6.04 9.82
N LEU A 85 -15.87 7.07 9.72
CA LEU A 85 -16.21 8.31 9.03
C LEU A 85 -16.10 8.10 7.51
N THR A 86 -17.24 8.15 6.81
CA THR A 86 -17.27 8.02 5.36
C THR A 86 -17.22 9.39 4.68
N PRO A 87 -16.23 9.65 3.80
CA PRO A 87 -16.21 10.88 3.01
C PRO A 87 -17.40 10.95 2.03
N PRO A 88 -17.85 12.17 1.67
CA PRO A 88 -18.83 12.35 0.62
C PRO A 88 -18.32 11.77 -0.70
N ARG A 89 -19.24 11.27 -1.54
CA ARG A 89 -18.87 10.81 -2.88
C ARG A 89 -18.55 12.03 -3.75
N SER A 90 -17.35 12.07 -4.31
CA SER A 90 -16.95 13.12 -5.27
C SER A 90 -17.84 13.09 -6.51
N SER A 91 -18.23 14.27 -6.98
CA SER A 91 -19.04 14.46 -8.19
C SER A 91 -18.20 14.44 -9.47
N SER A 92 -16.89 14.62 -9.34
CA SER A 92 -15.92 14.62 -10.43
C SER A 92 -14.78 13.67 -10.09
N LYS A 93 -14.41 12.85 -11.08
CA LYS A 93 -13.31 11.89 -11.00
C LYS A 93 -12.62 11.79 -12.34
N ASN A 94 -11.30 11.87 -12.34
CA ASN A 94 -10.46 11.69 -13.52
C ASN A 94 -9.34 10.72 -13.21
N VAL A 95 -8.95 9.93 -14.21
CA VAL A 95 -7.83 8.99 -14.11
C VAL A 95 -6.91 9.21 -15.30
N ALA A 96 -5.62 9.37 -15.03
CA ALA A 96 -4.58 9.46 -16.05
C ALA A 96 -3.51 8.39 -15.82
N LEU A 97 -3.01 7.82 -16.90
CA LEU A 97 -1.83 6.95 -16.90
C LEU A 97 -0.74 7.63 -17.73
N LEU A 98 0.44 7.82 -17.14
CA LEU A 98 1.54 8.59 -17.68
C LEU A 98 2.81 7.73 -17.75
N ALA A 99 3.57 7.86 -18.83
CA ALA A 99 4.83 7.18 -19.05
C ALA A 99 6.03 8.09 -18.77
N CYS A 100 7.07 7.55 -18.13
CA CYS A 100 8.32 8.25 -17.81
C CYS A 100 9.53 7.42 -18.25
N GLU A 101 10.60 8.08 -18.71
CA GLU A 101 11.83 7.41 -19.15
C GLU A 101 12.76 7.01 -17.99
N ASP A 102 12.68 7.70 -16.85
CA ASP A 102 13.47 7.41 -15.67
C ASP A 102 12.69 7.63 -14.36
N PHE A 103 13.23 7.08 -13.27
CA PHE A 103 12.59 7.20 -11.95
C PHE A 103 12.66 8.64 -11.40
N ALA A 104 13.65 9.43 -11.80
CA ALA A 104 13.71 10.85 -11.40
C ALA A 104 12.53 11.65 -12.00
N SER A 105 12.09 11.29 -13.19
CA SER A 105 10.93 11.87 -13.88
C SER A 105 9.63 11.44 -13.22
N VAL A 106 9.53 10.19 -12.76
CA VAL A 106 8.42 9.74 -11.89
C VAL A 106 8.31 10.60 -10.62
N GLN A 107 9.45 10.86 -9.94
CA GLN A 107 9.48 11.71 -8.75
C GLN A 107 9.04 13.14 -9.06
N LYS A 108 9.53 13.72 -10.18
CA LYS A 108 9.12 15.05 -10.63
C LYS A 108 7.62 15.11 -10.97
N ALA A 109 7.10 14.12 -11.69
CA ALA A 109 5.67 14.02 -12.00
C ALA A 109 4.82 14.01 -10.72
N PHE A 110 5.23 13.24 -9.70
CA PHE A 110 4.57 13.26 -8.39
C PHE A 110 4.63 14.61 -7.69
N VAL A 111 5.78 15.30 -7.71
CA VAL A 111 5.93 16.64 -7.10
C VAL A 111 5.03 17.65 -7.81
N GLU A 112 5.03 17.68 -9.15
CA GLU A 112 4.18 18.57 -9.93
C GLU A 112 2.69 18.24 -9.76
N ALA A 113 2.33 16.95 -9.64
CA ALA A 113 0.95 16.54 -9.35
C ALA A 113 0.46 17.12 -8.02
N LYS A 114 1.27 17.05 -6.95
CA LYS A 114 0.94 17.67 -5.65
C LYS A 114 0.78 19.18 -5.75
N LYS A 115 1.59 19.85 -6.57
CA LYS A 115 1.59 21.30 -6.72
C LYS A 115 0.41 21.82 -7.54
N HIS A 116 0.10 21.17 -8.66
CA HIS A 116 -0.91 21.63 -9.62
C HIS A 116 -2.30 21.04 -9.36
N LEU A 117 -2.39 19.77 -8.95
CA LEU A 117 -3.67 19.11 -8.65
C LEU A 117 -4.09 19.34 -7.19
N GLY A 118 -3.12 19.47 -6.28
CA GLY A 118 -3.36 19.89 -4.90
C GLY A 118 -4.44 19.07 -4.20
N GLU A 119 -5.49 19.77 -3.76
CA GLU A 119 -6.57 19.21 -2.96
C GLU A 119 -7.53 18.31 -3.74
N VAL A 120 -7.41 18.16 -5.06
CA VAL A 120 -8.23 17.18 -5.81
C VAL A 120 -7.49 15.87 -6.02
N LEU A 121 -6.19 15.80 -5.79
CA LEU A 121 -5.41 14.56 -5.89
C LEU A 121 -5.98 13.48 -4.93
N SER A 122 -6.22 12.28 -5.43
CA SER A 122 -6.78 11.18 -4.65
C SER A 122 -6.01 9.87 -4.68
N ALA A 123 -5.24 9.61 -5.74
CA ALA A 123 -4.29 8.51 -5.80
C ALA A 123 -3.07 8.90 -6.67
N VAL A 124 -1.89 8.40 -6.29
CA VAL A 124 -0.69 8.41 -7.14
C VAL A 124 -0.01 7.06 -6.96
N GLU A 125 -0.14 6.24 -7.99
CA GLU A 125 0.39 4.89 -8.04
C GLU A 125 1.55 4.83 -9.04
N PHE A 126 2.50 3.94 -8.78
CA PHE A 126 3.65 3.68 -9.61
C PHE A 126 3.68 2.21 -10.02
N MET A 127 4.15 1.93 -11.23
CA MET A 127 4.55 0.60 -11.67
C MET A 127 5.68 0.66 -12.70
N ASP A 128 6.62 -0.27 -12.62
CA ASP A 128 7.64 -0.45 -13.64
C ASP A 128 7.14 -1.26 -14.85
N ARG A 129 7.91 -1.24 -15.94
CA ARG A 129 7.62 -1.99 -17.16
C ARG A 129 7.45 -3.48 -16.90
N GLN A 130 8.28 -4.07 -16.05
CA GLN A 130 8.22 -5.49 -15.73
C GLN A 130 6.91 -5.88 -15.02
N SER A 131 6.36 -4.98 -14.20
CA SER A 131 5.04 -5.14 -13.59
C SER A 131 3.94 -5.14 -14.65
N LEU A 132 3.98 -4.19 -15.59
CA LEU A 132 3.01 -4.10 -16.68
C LEU A 132 3.11 -5.32 -17.60
N ASP A 133 4.32 -5.74 -17.99
CA ASP A 133 4.56 -6.94 -18.79
C ASP A 133 3.95 -8.20 -18.15
N MET A 134 4.04 -8.31 -16.82
CA MET A 134 3.44 -9.43 -16.10
C MET A 134 1.93 -9.46 -16.32
N VAL A 135 1.25 -8.32 -16.21
CA VAL A 135 -0.20 -8.20 -16.43
C VAL A 135 -0.57 -8.48 -17.88
N LEU A 136 0.14 -7.88 -18.84
CA LEU A 136 -0.11 -8.08 -20.27
C LEU A 136 0.10 -9.54 -20.69
N SER A 137 1.03 -10.27 -20.06
CA SER A 137 1.30 -11.67 -20.37
C SER A 137 0.16 -12.64 -20.01
N GLN A 138 -0.80 -12.22 -19.18
CA GLN A 138 -1.89 -13.08 -18.70
C GLN A 138 -3.17 -12.95 -19.53
N GLN A 139 -3.27 -11.97 -20.42
CA GLN A 139 -4.51 -11.61 -21.11
C GLN A 139 -4.22 -11.40 -22.60
N ASP A 140 -4.57 -12.35 -23.45
CA ASP A 140 -4.33 -12.32 -24.91
C ASP A 140 -4.89 -11.05 -25.61
N TRP A 141 -5.85 -10.37 -24.99
CA TRP A 141 -6.53 -9.18 -25.52
C TRP A 141 -6.05 -7.86 -24.91
N THR A 142 -5.16 -7.88 -23.92
CA THR A 142 -4.67 -6.64 -23.30
C THR A 142 -3.48 -6.13 -24.08
N LYS A 143 -3.65 -4.97 -24.72
CA LYS A 143 -2.57 -4.24 -25.39
C LYS A 143 -1.93 -3.27 -24.41
N ASP A 144 -0.74 -2.83 -24.76
CA ASP A 144 -0.12 -1.70 -24.07
C ASP A 144 -1.11 -0.54 -23.97
N PRO A 145 -1.31 0.07 -22.79
CA PRO A 145 -2.25 1.16 -22.62
C PRO A 145 -1.80 2.46 -23.30
N LEU A 146 -0.52 2.56 -23.69
CA LEU A 146 0.08 3.73 -24.33
C LEU A 146 0.78 3.35 -25.65
N GLU A 147 1.04 4.34 -26.51
CA GLU A 147 1.70 4.10 -27.80
C GLU A 147 3.22 3.96 -27.64
N THR A 148 3.79 4.61 -26.61
CA THR A 148 5.23 4.61 -26.31
C THR A 148 5.54 3.71 -25.11
N PRO A 149 5.98 2.46 -25.32
CA PRO A 149 6.47 1.61 -24.23
C PRO A 149 7.60 2.30 -23.47
N SER A 150 7.45 2.37 -22.15
CA SER A 150 8.36 3.11 -21.28
C SER A 150 8.77 2.26 -20.07
N PRO A 151 9.92 2.54 -19.45
CA PRO A 151 10.38 1.78 -18.29
C PRO A 151 9.51 2.02 -17.04
N TYR A 152 8.82 3.15 -16.95
CA TYR A 152 8.07 3.57 -15.76
C TYR A 152 6.72 4.16 -16.10
N TYR A 153 5.73 3.89 -15.24
CA TYR A 153 4.37 4.38 -15.38
C TYR A 153 3.85 4.96 -14.06
N VAL A 154 3.12 6.06 -14.14
CA VAL A 154 2.44 6.72 -13.02
C VAL A 154 0.95 6.78 -13.32
N LEU A 155 0.13 6.25 -12.41
CA LEU A 155 -1.32 6.36 -12.46
C LEU A 155 -1.79 7.38 -11.44
N ILE A 156 -2.52 8.39 -11.91
CA ILE A 156 -3.02 9.51 -11.11
C ILE A 156 -4.55 9.46 -11.11
N GLU A 157 -5.15 9.57 -9.92
CA GLU A 157 -6.59 9.84 -9.77
C GLU A 157 -6.77 11.23 -9.15
N THR A 158 -7.71 12.00 -9.70
CA THR A 158 -8.26 13.18 -9.03
C THR A 158 -9.72 12.94 -8.66
N SER A 159 -10.13 13.38 -7.49
CA SER A 159 -11.50 13.36 -7.00
C SER A 159 -11.87 14.72 -6.41
N GLY A 160 -12.84 15.40 -7.03
CA GLY A 160 -13.24 16.75 -6.63
C GLY A 160 -14.76 16.99 -6.71
N SER A 161 -15.14 18.26 -6.58
CA SER A 161 -16.54 18.68 -6.50
C SER A 161 -17.04 19.42 -7.75
N ASN A 162 -16.15 19.80 -8.66
CA ASN A 162 -16.49 20.55 -9.87
C ASN A 162 -15.67 20.03 -11.06
N ALA A 163 -16.34 19.35 -11.99
CA ALA A 163 -15.68 18.72 -13.13
C ALA A 163 -14.87 19.69 -14.00
N ASN A 164 -15.33 20.93 -14.16
CA ASN A 164 -14.64 21.89 -15.02
C ASN A 164 -13.31 22.34 -14.39
N HIS A 165 -13.33 22.71 -13.10
CA HIS A 165 -12.11 23.12 -12.41
C HIS A 165 -11.12 21.96 -12.26
N ASP A 166 -11.61 20.76 -11.98
CA ASP A 166 -10.76 19.58 -11.83
C ASP A 166 -10.10 19.21 -13.16
N MET A 167 -10.82 19.32 -14.27
CA MET A 167 -10.29 19.08 -15.62
C MET A 167 -9.31 20.17 -16.05
N GLU A 168 -9.57 21.45 -15.72
CA GLU A 168 -8.65 22.56 -15.97
C GLU A 168 -7.31 22.34 -15.25
N LYS A 169 -7.35 21.99 -13.95
CA LYS A 169 -6.15 21.61 -13.18
C LYS A 169 -5.40 20.43 -13.80
N LEU A 170 -6.14 19.39 -14.22
CA LEU A 170 -5.55 18.21 -14.85
C LEU A 170 -4.86 18.58 -16.16
N ASN A 171 -5.50 19.37 -17.01
CA ASN A 171 -4.92 19.81 -18.28
C ASN A 171 -3.67 20.66 -18.07
N GLU A 172 -3.69 21.63 -17.16
CA GLU A 172 -2.52 22.47 -16.84
C GLU A 172 -1.35 21.61 -16.34
N TYR A 173 -1.63 20.64 -15.46
CA TYR A 173 -0.64 19.68 -15.00
C TYR A 173 -0.04 18.86 -16.16
N LEU A 174 -0.90 18.29 -17.02
CA LEU A 174 -0.47 17.46 -18.16
C LEU A 174 0.34 18.25 -19.17
N GLU A 175 -0.10 19.46 -19.53
CA GLU A 175 0.64 20.38 -20.41
C GLU A 175 2.02 20.70 -19.82
N GLY A 176 2.10 20.95 -18.51
CA GLY A 176 3.37 21.22 -17.82
C GLY A 176 4.34 20.04 -17.84
N VAL A 177 3.89 18.84 -17.49
CA VAL A 177 4.76 17.65 -17.43
C VAL A 177 5.14 17.10 -18.80
N MET A 178 4.24 17.19 -19.80
CA MET A 178 4.56 16.83 -21.18
C MET A 178 5.48 17.87 -21.83
N GLY A 179 5.17 19.17 -21.69
CA GLY A 179 5.96 20.25 -22.28
C GLY A 179 7.39 20.36 -21.72
N SER A 180 7.61 19.89 -20.49
CA SER A 180 8.95 19.82 -19.86
C SER A 180 9.69 18.51 -20.14
N GLY A 181 9.07 17.53 -20.81
CA GLY A 181 9.65 16.22 -21.09
C GLY A 181 9.72 15.29 -19.87
N VAL A 182 9.04 15.61 -18.76
CA VAL A 182 8.94 14.73 -17.59
C VAL A 182 8.09 13.50 -17.92
N VAL A 183 7.05 13.69 -18.72
CA VAL A 183 6.18 12.62 -19.23
C VAL A 183 6.32 12.55 -20.75
N VAL A 184 6.57 11.36 -21.28
CA VAL A 184 6.78 11.14 -22.73
C VAL A 184 5.53 10.70 -23.47
N ASP A 185 4.58 10.09 -22.76
CA ASP A 185 3.28 9.67 -23.30
C ASP A 185 2.27 9.58 -22.14
N GLY A 186 0.98 9.71 -22.43
CA GLY A 186 -0.05 9.56 -21.41
C GLY A 186 -1.46 9.55 -21.98
N THR A 187 -2.36 8.89 -21.27
CA THR A 187 -3.79 8.85 -21.59
C THR A 187 -4.62 9.30 -20.40
N VAL A 188 -5.69 10.03 -20.67
CA VAL A 188 -6.75 10.34 -19.70
C VAL A 188 -7.97 9.50 -20.03
N ALA A 189 -8.56 8.87 -19.02
CA ALA A 189 -9.80 8.12 -19.17
C ALA A 189 -10.94 9.05 -19.60
N GLN A 190 -11.63 8.68 -20.68
CA GLN A 190 -12.77 9.43 -21.23
C GLN A 190 -14.08 9.09 -20.51
N ASP A 191 -14.14 7.94 -19.85
CA ASP A 191 -15.31 7.48 -19.10
C ASP A 191 -14.93 6.58 -17.91
N GLU A 192 -15.92 6.22 -17.09
CA GLU A 192 -15.74 5.38 -15.91
C GLU A 192 -15.25 3.96 -16.27
N ALA A 193 -15.60 3.43 -17.44
CA ALA A 193 -15.17 2.10 -17.87
C ALA A 193 -13.68 2.09 -18.22
N GLN A 194 -13.19 3.12 -18.92
CA GLN A 194 -11.77 3.30 -19.19
C GLN A 194 -10.98 3.56 -17.90
N ALA A 195 -11.51 4.39 -16.99
CA ALA A 195 -10.89 4.64 -15.69
C ALA A 195 -10.71 3.34 -14.89
N ARG A 196 -11.74 2.49 -14.85
CA ARG A 196 -11.66 1.16 -14.22
C ARG A 196 -10.61 0.27 -14.89
N LYS A 197 -10.55 0.25 -16.23
CA LYS A 197 -9.53 -0.54 -16.95
C LYS A 197 -8.10 -0.11 -16.60
N LEU A 198 -7.84 1.20 -16.50
CA LEU A 198 -6.51 1.70 -16.11
C LEU A 198 -6.16 1.27 -14.68
N PHE A 199 -7.11 1.33 -13.74
CA PHE A 199 -6.89 0.84 -12.38
C PHE A 199 -6.69 -0.68 -12.32
N LEU A 200 -7.42 -1.45 -13.13
CA LEU A 200 -7.27 -2.91 -13.19
C LEU A 200 -5.85 -3.30 -13.58
N ILE A 201 -5.19 -2.57 -14.50
CA ILE A 201 -3.78 -2.82 -14.83
C ILE A 201 -2.90 -2.76 -13.57
N ARG A 202 -3.13 -1.79 -12.68
CA ARG A 202 -2.39 -1.63 -11.43
C ARG A 202 -2.79 -2.66 -10.36
N GLU A 203 -4.08 -2.98 -10.23
CA GLU A 203 -4.59 -3.94 -9.24
C GLU A 203 -4.18 -5.39 -9.60
N ASP A 204 -4.20 -5.75 -10.89
CA ASP A 204 -3.95 -7.10 -11.40
C ASP A 204 -2.48 -7.53 -11.38
N ILE A 205 -1.53 -6.64 -11.08
CA ILE A 205 -0.11 -6.99 -10.93
C ILE A 205 0.06 -8.16 -9.95
N THR A 206 -0.65 -8.11 -8.82
CA THR A 206 -0.58 -9.14 -7.77
C THR A 206 -1.10 -10.50 -8.27
N VAL A 207 -2.18 -10.48 -9.05
CA VAL A 207 -2.83 -11.66 -9.63
C VAL A 207 -1.94 -12.26 -10.71
N ALA A 208 -1.37 -11.42 -11.57
CA ALA A 208 -0.50 -11.85 -12.67
C ALA A 208 0.79 -12.52 -12.16
N LEU A 209 1.38 -11.97 -11.09
CA LEU A 209 2.53 -12.59 -10.42
C LEU A 209 2.18 -13.97 -9.84
N ALA A 210 1.03 -14.09 -9.19
CA ALA A 210 0.57 -15.35 -8.59
C ALA A 210 0.21 -16.40 -9.66
N ALA A 211 -0.33 -15.98 -10.80
CA ALA A 211 -0.65 -16.86 -11.91
C ALA A 211 0.62 -17.43 -12.60
N ARG A 212 1.72 -16.68 -12.57
CA ARG A 212 3.02 -17.14 -13.10
C ARG A 212 3.66 -18.25 -12.25
N GLY A 213 3.53 -18.21 -10.92
CA GLY A 213 4.16 -19.19 -10.04
C GLY A 213 4.30 -18.71 -8.58
N TYR A 214 5.41 -19.06 -7.95
CA TYR A 214 5.69 -18.66 -6.56
C TYR A 214 6.11 -17.19 -6.50
N VAL A 215 5.66 -16.48 -5.45
CA VAL A 215 5.93 -15.04 -5.28
C VAL A 215 6.48 -14.77 -3.89
N TYR A 216 7.70 -14.24 -3.83
CA TYR A 216 8.26 -13.62 -2.63
C TYR A 216 7.76 -12.17 -2.58
N LYS A 217 7.05 -11.82 -1.50
CA LYS A 217 6.35 -10.54 -1.37
C LYS A 217 6.96 -9.70 -0.25
N TYR A 218 7.46 -8.53 -0.60
CA TYR A 218 7.92 -7.52 0.34
C TYR A 218 7.08 -6.26 0.16
N ASP A 219 6.60 -5.76 1.28
CA ASP A 219 5.79 -4.56 1.39
C ASP A 219 6.51 -3.66 2.39
N VAL A 220 7.17 -2.62 1.90
CA VAL A 220 8.10 -1.81 2.70
C VAL A 220 7.86 -0.33 2.50
N SER A 221 8.11 0.48 3.53
CA SER A 221 8.14 1.93 3.41
C SER A 221 9.59 2.40 3.28
N LEU A 222 9.89 3.22 2.28
CA LEU A 222 11.24 3.71 2.00
C LEU A 222 11.21 5.21 1.71
N PRO A 223 12.27 5.97 2.02
CA PRO A 223 12.40 7.34 1.52
C PRO A 223 12.25 7.39 0.00
N ILE A 224 11.65 8.46 -0.53
CA ILE A 224 11.32 8.56 -1.96
C ILE A 224 12.56 8.46 -2.86
N GLU A 225 13.73 8.89 -2.39
CA GLU A 225 15.02 8.80 -3.10
C GLU A 225 15.57 7.38 -3.20
N GLN A 226 15.01 6.47 -2.40
CA GLN A 226 15.40 5.07 -2.24
C GLN A 226 14.32 4.11 -2.77
N TYR A 227 13.13 4.63 -3.08
CA TYR A 227 11.93 3.88 -3.44
C TYR A 227 12.18 2.79 -4.50
N TYR A 228 12.86 3.12 -5.60
CA TYR A 228 13.11 2.16 -6.68
C TYR A 228 14.49 1.48 -6.63
N LYS A 229 15.46 2.06 -5.91
CA LYS A 229 16.82 1.52 -5.83
C LYS A 229 16.87 0.11 -5.25
N ILE A 230 15.97 -0.20 -4.31
CA ILE A 230 15.87 -1.55 -3.76
C ILE A 230 15.54 -2.58 -4.86
N ALA A 231 14.73 -2.22 -5.86
CA ALA A 231 14.39 -3.10 -6.97
C ALA A 231 15.56 -3.29 -7.93
N GLU A 232 16.34 -2.24 -8.18
CA GLU A 232 17.57 -2.30 -8.98
C GLU A 232 18.61 -3.22 -8.33
N GLU A 233 18.92 -3.01 -7.05
CA GLU A 233 19.88 -3.84 -6.31
C GLU A 233 19.39 -5.30 -6.16
N THR A 234 18.07 -5.51 -6.01
CA THR A 234 17.49 -6.86 -5.98
C THR A 234 17.65 -7.57 -7.32
N ARG A 235 17.50 -6.86 -8.44
CA ARG A 235 17.74 -7.43 -9.79
C ARG A 235 19.19 -7.81 -9.99
N GLU A 236 20.12 -6.96 -9.58
CA GLU A 236 21.55 -7.25 -9.65
C GLU A 236 21.89 -8.50 -8.82
N ARG A 237 21.35 -8.60 -7.60
CA ARG A 237 21.57 -9.75 -6.71
C ARG A 237 21.01 -11.05 -7.26
N LEU A 238 19.89 -10.98 -7.96
CA LEU A 238 19.20 -12.13 -8.55
C LEU A 238 19.54 -12.40 -10.02
N ALA A 239 20.46 -11.63 -10.62
CA ALA A 239 20.90 -11.82 -12.01
C ALA A 239 21.36 -13.25 -12.36
N PRO A 240 21.92 -14.06 -11.44
CA PRO A 240 22.23 -15.46 -11.71
C PRO A 240 21.01 -16.41 -11.77
N THR A 241 19.79 -15.91 -11.56
CA THR A 241 18.55 -16.70 -11.47
C THR A 241 17.55 -16.28 -12.55
N ASP A 242 16.52 -17.11 -12.79
CA ASP A 242 15.41 -16.77 -13.70
C ASP A 242 14.28 -15.95 -13.02
N ALA A 243 14.52 -15.45 -11.81
CA ALA A 243 13.54 -14.72 -11.04
C ALA A 243 13.13 -13.40 -11.73
N LYS A 244 11.83 -13.08 -11.71
CA LYS A 244 11.30 -11.82 -12.22
C LYS A 244 11.05 -10.87 -11.06
N VAL A 245 11.86 -9.81 -10.99
CA VAL A 245 11.73 -8.75 -9.98
C VAL A 245 10.91 -7.61 -10.55
N VAL A 246 9.81 -7.30 -9.87
CA VAL A 246 8.91 -6.21 -10.22
C VAL A 246 8.76 -5.27 -9.02
N CYS A 247 8.58 -3.99 -9.31
CA CYS A 247 8.39 -2.96 -8.30
C CYS A 247 7.25 -2.03 -8.72
N TYR A 248 6.29 -1.88 -7.82
CA TYR A 248 5.12 -1.03 -7.99
C TYR A 248 4.67 -0.55 -6.61
N GLY A 249 3.66 0.32 -6.55
CA GLY A 249 3.02 0.66 -5.30
C GLY A 249 2.53 2.10 -5.21
N HIS A 250 2.36 2.53 -3.96
CA HIS A 250 1.80 3.81 -3.62
C HIS A 250 2.96 4.81 -3.48
N ILE A 251 3.28 5.54 -4.54
CA ILE A 251 4.36 6.54 -4.46
C ILE A 251 3.94 7.74 -3.61
N GLY A 252 2.62 7.99 -3.52
CA GLY A 252 2.04 9.07 -2.72
C GLY A 252 2.38 9.03 -1.23
N ASP A 253 2.53 7.84 -0.65
CA ASP A 253 2.85 7.60 0.77
C ASP A 253 4.16 6.81 0.95
N CYS A 254 4.92 6.63 -0.14
CA CYS A 254 6.22 5.95 -0.18
C CYS A 254 6.17 4.47 0.24
N ASN A 255 5.07 3.77 -0.09
CA ASN A 255 4.91 2.33 0.05
C ASN A 255 5.39 1.59 -1.21
N VAL A 256 6.39 0.74 -1.06
CA VAL A 256 6.98 -0.09 -2.13
C VAL A 256 6.49 -1.52 -2.01
N HIS A 257 5.86 -2.02 -3.08
CA HIS A 257 5.60 -3.44 -3.29
C HIS A 257 6.73 -4.02 -4.14
N LEU A 258 7.72 -4.62 -3.49
CA LEU A 258 8.82 -5.34 -4.14
C LEU A 258 8.44 -6.82 -4.21
N ASN A 259 8.18 -7.32 -5.41
CA ASN A 259 7.75 -8.70 -5.61
C ASN A 259 8.73 -9.43 -6.53
N ILE A 260 9.06 -10.66 -6.17
CA ILE A 260 9.95 -11.52 -6.94
C ILE A 260 9.17 -12.78 -7.29
N SER A 261 9.04 -13.08 -8.59
CA SER A 261 8.29 -14.24 -9.08
C SER A 261 9.21 -15.28 -9.71
N THR A 262 9.06 -16.52 -9.27
CA THR A 262 9.70 -17.73 -9.82
C THR A 262 8.62 -18.74 -10.21
N LEU A 263 8.95 -19.75 -11.03
CA LEU A 263 7.94 -20.77 -11.41
C LEU A 263 7.53 -21.67 -10.23
N LYS A 264 8.44 -21.86 -9.28
CA LYS A 264 8.26 -22.62 -8.04
C LYS A 264 9.13 -22.00 -6.94
N TYR A 265 8.91 -22.39 -5.69
CA TYR A 265 9.81 -22.01 -4.61
C TYR A 265 11.27 -22.40 -4.95
N ASP A 266 12.17 -21.47 -4.71
CA ASP A 266 13.60 -21.56 -4.94
C ASP A 266 14.36 -21.06 -3.69
N GLU A 267 15.11 -21.97 -3.06
CA GLU A 267 15.87 -21.69 -1.85
C GLU A 267 17.03 -20.72 -2.09
N GLN A 268 17.65 -20.75 -3.28
CA GLN A 268 18.72 -19.81 -3.64
C GLN A 268 18.18 -18.39 -3.71
N VAL A 269 16.99 -18.22 -4.31
CA VAL A 269 16.32 -16.91 -4.38
C VAL A 269 15.92 -16.44 -2.98
N PHE A 270 15.36 -17.33 -2.14
CA PHE A 270 14.99 -16.99 -0.77
C PHE A 270 16.19 -16.48 0.05
N ASN A 271 17.30 -17.23 0.05
CA ASN A 271 18.53 -16.85 0.76
C ASN A 271 19.21 -15.60 0.17
N ALA A 272 18.94 -15.30 -1.12
CA ALA A 272 19.34 -14.07 -1.77
C ALA A 272 18.37 -12.89 -1.49
N LEU A 273 17.27 -13.09 -0.78
CA LEU A 273 16.33 -12.02 -0.42
C LEU A 273 16.30 -11.77 1.08
N GLU A 274 16.35 -12.82 1.90
CA GLU A 274 16.30 -12.71 3.36
C GLU A 274 17.66 -13.05 3.98
N PRO A 275 18.22 -12.18 4.85
CA PRO A 275 17.62 -10.97 5.42
C PRO A 275 17.84 -9.68 4.59
N PHE A 276 18.45 -9.76 3.41
CA PHE A 276 18.88 -8.60 2.60
C PHE A 276 17.83 -7.50 2.45
N VAL A 277 16.59 -7.82 2.05
CA VAL A 277 15.54 -6.81 1.83
C VAL A 277 15.24 -6.06 3.13
N PHE A 278 15.15 -6.76 4.25
CA PHE A 278 14.85 -6.14 5.54
C PHE A 278 16.02 -5.33 6.09
N GLU A 279 17.25 -5.81 5.95
CA GLU A 279 18.46 -5.06 6.31
C GLU A 279 18.60 -3.79 5.46
N TRP A 280 18.35 -3.90 4.16
CA TRP A 280 18.36 -2.76 3.24
C TRP A 280 17.32 -1.72 3.65
N THR A 281 16.08 -2.14 3.93
CA THR A 281 15.04 -1.25 4.43
C THR A 281 15.43 -0.59 5.76
N SER A 282 16.01 -1.35 6.69
CA SER A 282 16.46 -0.85 7.99
C SER A 282 17.57 0.21 7.88
N LYS A 283 18.52 0.02 6.95
CA LYS A 283 19.61 0.98 6.67
C LYS A 283 19.09 2.39 6.38
N TYR A 284 17.94 2.52 5.73
CA TYR A 284 17.31 3.81 5.42
C TYR A 284 16.19 4.20 6.40
N ARG A 285 16.13 3.55 7.56
CA ARG A 285 15.10 3.76 8.59
C ARG A 285 13.67 3.56 8.05
N GLY A 286 13.53 2.64 7.10
CA GLY A 286 12.24 2.25 6.53
C GLY A 286 11.44 1.29 7.42
N SER A 287 10.22 0.98 6.98
CA SER A 287 9.37 -0.04 7.60
C SER A 287 9.43 -1.34 6.81
N ILE A 288 9.71 -2.47 7.46
CA ILE A 288 9.67 -3.81 6.83
C ILE A 288 8.25 -4.33 6.54
N SER A 289 7.24 -3.61 7.03
CA SER A 289 5.85 -3.80 6.69
C SER A 289 5.14 -2.45 6.68
N ALA A 290 4.71 -2.01 5.52
CA ALA A 290 4.05 -0.72 5.37
C ALA A 290 2.54 -0.83 5.63
N GLU A 291 1.88 -1.82 5.02
CA GLU A 291 0.42 -2.03 5.14
C GLU A 291 0.00 -3.48 5.46
N HIS A 292 0.79 -4.49 5.11
CA HIS A 292 0.36 -5.90 5.23
C HIS A 292 0.43 -6.48 6.64
N GLY A 293 1.00 -5.76 7.60
CA GLY A 293 1.25 -6.25 8.95
C GLY A 293 2.40 -7.26 9.07
N ILE A 294 2.57 -7.76 10.28
CA ILE A 294 3.71 -8.60 10.69
C ILE A 294 3.37 -10.09 10.54
N GLY A 295 2.17 -10.51 10.95
CA GLY A 295 1.71 -11.89 10.84
C GLY A 295 2.68 -12.89 11.49
N THR A 296 2.87 -14.05 10.83
CA THR A 296 3.83 -15.09 11.23
C THR A 296 5.22 -14.92 10.64
N HIS A 297 5.34 -14.21 9.51
CA HIS A 297 6.57 -14.18 8.72
C HIS A 297 7.59 -13.17 9.27
N LYS A 298 7.10 -12.02 9.74
CA LYS A 298 7.95 -10.88 10.11
C LYS A 298 8.27 -10.69 11.62
N PRO A 299 7.76 -11.47 12.61
CA PRO A 299 8.07 -11.23 14.02
C PRO A 299 9.56 -11.17 14.34
N GLU A 300 10.38 -12.05 13.75
CA GLU A 300 11.83 -12.09 14.01
C GLU A 300 12.56 -10.85 13.47
N TYR A 301 12.02 -10.21 12.43
CA TYR A 301 12.59 -9.02 11.80
C TYR A 301 12.08 -7.71 12.41
N LEU A 302 11.13 -7.74 13.35
CA LEU A 302 10.48 -6.52 13.89
C LEU A 302 11.49 -5.49 14.44
N HIS A 303 12.61 -5.96 14.99
CA HIS A 303 13.71 -5.14 15.51
C HIS A 303 14.39 -4.27 14.43
N MET A 304 14.23 -4.60 13.15
CA MET A 304 14.77 -3.83 12.03
C MET A 304 13.99 -2.52 11.79
N SER A 305 12.76 -2.39 12.31
CA SER A 305 11.94 -1.18 12.22
C SER A 305 11.48 -0.62 13.58
N LYS A 306 11.66 -1.36 14.67
CA LYS A 306 11.24 -0.95 16.03
C LYS A 306 12.38 -1.16 17.01
N SER A 307 12.52 -0.23 17.96
CA SER A 307 13.49 -0.37 19.04
C SER A 307 13.08 -1.46 20.03
N ASP A 308 14.06 -2.04 20.71
CA ASP A 308 13.83 -3.06 21.75
C ASP A 308 12.84 -2.60 22.83
N ASN A 309 12.90 -1.32 23.22
CA ASN A 309 11.97 -0.73 24.19
C ASN A 309 10.53 -0.68 23.67
N ALA A 310 10.33 -0.37 22.38
CA ALA A 310 9.01 -0.38 21.78
C ALA A 310 8.45 -1.81 21.71
N ILE A 311 9.27 -2.78 21.30
CA ILE A 311 8.88 -4.20 21.25
C ILE A 311 8.52 -4.71 22.65
N LYS A 312 9.34 -4.40 23.66
CA LYS A 312 9.07 -4.76 25.06
C LYS A 312 7.75 -4.18 25.56
N LEU A 313 7.44 -2.93 25.21
CA LEU A 313 6.16 -2.33 25.58
C LEU A 313 4.98 -3.03 24.90
N MET A 314 5.11 -3.42 23.62
CA MET A 314 4.07 -4.21 22.93
C MET A 314 3.85 -5.57 23.63
N GLN A 315 4.93 -6.24 24.04
CA GLN A 315 4.84 -7.51 24.80
C GLN A 315 4.13 -7.32 26.14
N GLN A 316 4.42 -6.23 26.86
CA GLN A 316 3.73 -5.89 28.11
C GLN A 316 2.23 -5.66 27.89
N MET A 317 1.85 -4.94 26.84
CA MET A 317 0.44 -4.73 26.48
C MET A 317 -0.25 -6.05 26.12
N LYS A 318 0.40 -6.92 25.31
CA LYS A 318 -0.11 -8.25 24.98
C LYS A 318 -0.34 -9.09 26.23
N HIS A 319 0.63 -9.13 27.16
CA HIS A 319 0.49 -9.89 28.40
C HIS A 319 -0.64 -9.34 29.29
N MET A 320 -0.82 -8.03 29.35
CA MET A 320 -1.90 -7.40 30.11
C MET A 320 -3.28 -7.76 29.55
N MET A 321 -3.45 -7.74 28.22
CA MET A 321 -4.75 -7.93 27.56
C MET A 321 -5.09 -9.40 27.28
N ASP A 322 -4.09 -10.25 27.14
CA ASP A 322 -4.23 -11.70 26.91
C ASP A 322 -3.12 -12.47 27.65
N PRO A 323 -3.22 -12.61 28.98
CA PRO A 323 -2.19 -13.26 29.79
C PRO A 323 -2.03 -14.76 29.50
N LYS A 324 -3.03 -15.40 28.87
CA LYS A 324 -2.99 -16.81 28.48
C LYS A 324 -2.46 -17.03 27.06
N GLY A 325 -2.26 -15.95 26.29
CA GLY A 325 -1.77 -16.03 24.91
C GLY A 325 -2.70 -16.79 23.96
N ILE A 326 -4.02 -16.78 24.21
CA ILE A 326 -4.98 -17.54 23.41
C ILE A 326 -5.40 -16.81 22.12
N LEU A 327 -5.23 -15.49 22.07
CA LEU A 327 -5.58 -14.68 20.90
C LEU A 327 -4.42 -14.64 19.91
N ASN A 328 -4.61 -15.34 18.78
CA ASN A 328 -3.72 -15.37 17.61
C ASN A 328 -2.24 -15.67 17.98
N PRO A 329 -1.94 -16.84 18.60
CA PRO A 329 -0.59 -17.20 19.02
C PRO A 329 0.38 -17.32 17.84
N TYR A 330 1.69 -17.32 18.15
CA TYR A 330 2.81 -17.36 17.18
C TYR A 330 2.91 -16.11 16.29
N LYS A 331 2.12 -15.08 16.62
CA LYS A 331 2.06 -13.77 15.98
C LYS A 331 1.81 -12.73 17.08
N VAL A 332 1.99 -11.44 16.85
CA VAL A 332 2.83 -10.78 15.84
C VAL A 332 4.19 -10.40 16.43
N LEU A 333 4.39 -10.64 17.72
CA LEU A 333 5.57 -10.22 18.46
C LEU A 333 6.60 -11.36 18.47
N PRO A 334 7.90 -11.03 18.47
CA PRO A 334 8.94 -12.03 18.65
C PRO A 334 8.78 -12.73 20.00
N GLU A 335 9.17 -14.01 20.05
CA GLU A 335 9.18 -14.78 21.29
C GLU A 335 10.05 -14.06 22.34
N ALA A 336 9.58 -14.06 23.59
CA ALA A 336 10.36 -13.53 24.69
C ALA A 336 11.59 -14.43 24.89
N LYS A 337 12.78 -13.87 24.68
CA LYS A 337 14.05 -14.55 24.98
C LYS A 337 14.27 -14.72 26.46
#